data_AF-A0A9N7ML07-F1
#
_entry.id   AF-A0A9N7ML07-F1
#
_cell.length_a   1.000
_cell.length_b   1.000
_cell.length_c   1.000
_cell.angle_alpha   90.00
_cell.angle_beta   90.00
_cell.angle_gamma   90.00
#
_symmetry.space_group_name_H-M   'P 1'
#
loop_
_entity.id
_entity.type
_entity.pdbx_description
1 polymer ?
#
loop_
_entity_poly.entity_id
_entity_poly.type
_entity_poly.pdbx_seq_one_letter_code
_entity_poly.pdbx_strand_id
1 'polypeptide(L)'
;MTFGIGESVMATVRNPARGQQIWYQPGPLTTILGRALGGRIGRASGGWDIGITKVHLFPSPIFTSLKMPDSLSVVTFHRDEVWELPVNAEVLAWSDKTGVEMFRYGSHIMGIQGHPEYTKDILLHLIDRLFNRELIEESIAAEAKTKAAGSEPDREAWKKLCTAFLKGKL
;
A
#
# COMPACT_ATOMS: atom_id res chain seq x y z
N MET A 1 4.22 27.81 -19.70
CA MET A 1 3.21 27.34 -18.74
C MET A 1 3.92 26.48 -17.71
N THR A 2 3.89 26.91 -16.46
CA THR A 2 4.49 26.27 -15.29
C THR A 2 3.62 25.09 -14.85
N PHE A 3 4.23 23.92 -14.62
CA PHE A 3 3.53 22.77 -14.04
C PHE A 3 3.39 22.98 -12.53
N GLY A 4 2.16 23.23 -12.07
CA GLY A 4 1.81 23.33 -10.67
C GLY A 4 1.63 21.95 -10.05
N ILE A 5 2.54 21.57 -9.16
CA ILE A 5 2.40 20.45 -8.23
C ILE A 5 1.34 20.80 -7.17
N GLY A 6 0.07 20.45 -7.39
CA GLY A 6 -0.96 20.85 -6.42
C GLY A 6 -2.41 20.42 -6.61
N GLU A 7 -2.78 19.59 -7.58
CA GLU A 7 -4.19 19.17 -7.72
C GLU A 7 -4.38 17.70 -7.35
N SER A 8 -4.99 17.49 -6.18
CA SER A 8 -5.64 16.24 -5.81
C SER A 8 -6.75 15.94 -6.81
N VAL A 9 -6.53 14.95 -7.68
CA VAL A 9 -7.55 14.46 -8.61
C VAL A 9 -8.67 13.79 -7.80
N MET A 10 -9.77 14.52 -7.60
CA MET A 10 -10.99 13.99 -7.00
C MET A 10 -11.68 13.07 -8.01
N ALA A 11 -11.56 11.76 -7.86
CA ALA A 11 -12.30 10.81 -8.69
C ALA A 11 -13.72 10.60 -8.12
N THR A 12 -14.75 10.96 -8.90
CA THR A 12 -16.15 10.68 -8.56
C THR A 12 -16.56 9.37 -9.23
N VAL A 13 -16.88 8.33 -8.45
CA VAL A 13 -17.47 7.08 -8.96
C VAL A 13 -18.97 7.08 -8.63
N ARG A 14 -19.82 7.07 -9.66
CA ARG A 14 -21.27 6.86 -9.48
C ARG A 14 -21.54 5.38 -9.21
N ASN A 15 -22.13 5.08 -8.05
CA ASN A 15 -22.73 3.78 -7.77
C ASN A 15 -24.12 3.71 -8.43
N PRO A 16 -24.34 2.92 -9.50
CA PRO A 16 -25.60 2.89 -10.22
C PRO A 16 -26.77 2.36 -9.39
N ALA A 17 -26.50 1.62 -8.30
CA ALA A 17 -27.51 0.94 -7.50
C ALA A 17 -28.10 1.79 -6.36
N ARG A 18 -27.48 2.92 -5.99
CA ARG A 18 -27.89 3.68 -4.78
C ARG A 18 -27.98 5.20 -4.94
N GLY A 19 -27.68 5.76 -6.11
CA GLY A 19 -27.82 7.21 -6.37
C GLY A 19 -27.01 8.13 -5.44
N GLN A 20 -26.14 7.58 -4.58
CA GLN A 20 -25.43 8.32 -3.56
C GLN A 20 -24.03 8.68 -4.04
N GLN A 21 -23.70 9.97 -3.96
CA GLN A 21 -22.37 10.50 -4.24
C GLN A 21 -21.48 10.23 -3.01
N ILE A 22 -20.52 9.31 -3.15
CA ILE A 22 -19.55 9.00 -2.09
C ILE A 22 -18.28 9.81 -2.38
N TRP A 23 -17.89 10.66 -1.44
CA TRP A 23 -16.62 11.39 -1.49
C TRP A 23 -15.48 10.44 -1.09
N TYR A 24 -14.55 10.18 -2.02
CA TYR A 24 -13.40 9.32 -1.79
C TYR A 24 -12.17 10.18 -1.45
N GLN A 25 -11.54 9.92 -0.32
CA GLN A 25 -10.18 10.37 -0.04
C GLN A 25 -9.23 9.37 -0.72
N PRO A 26 -8.14 9.80 -1.40
CA PRO A 26 -7.25 8.88 -2.10
C PRO A 26 -6.56 7.95 -1.09
N GLY A 27 -7.14 6.76 -0.89
CA GLY A 27 -6.48 5.62 -0.27
C GLY A 27 -5.46 4.99 -1.23
N PRO A 28 -4.53 4.18 -0.73
CA PRO A 28 -3.56 3.47 -1.58
C PRO A 28 -4.28 2.68 -2.67
N LEU A 29 -3.70 2.59 -3.88
CA LEU A 29 -4.32 1.98 -5.07
C LEU A 29 -4.88 0.58 -4.80
N THR A 30 -4.29 -0.14 -3.85
CA THR A 30 -4.69 -1.47 -3.38
C THR A 30 -6.07 -1.50 -2.74
N THR A 31 -6.49 -0.45 -2.04
CA THR A 31 -7.85 -0.33 -1.49
C THR A 31 -8.90 -0.09 -2.57
N ILE A 32 -8.55 0.69 -3.60
CA ILE A 32 -9.41 0.92 -4.77
C ILE A 32 -9.60 -0.40 -5.52
N LEU A 33 -8.51 -1.11 -5.77
CA LEU A 33 -8.50 -2.39 -6.46
C LEU A 33 -9.27 -3.46 -5.67
N GLY A 34 -9.01 -3.60 -4.36
CA GLY A 34 -9.72 -4.52 -3.49
C GLY A 34 -11.22 -4.26 -3.52
N ARG A 35 -11.65 -3.00 -3.40
CA ARG A 35 -13.07 -2.62 -3.48
C ARG A 35 -13.68 -2.93 -4.85
N ALA A 36 -12.97 -2.64 -5.94
CA ALA A 36 -13.44 -2.90 -7.30
C ALA A 36 -13.66 -4.40 -7.57
N LEU A 37 -12.86 -5.26 -6.95
CA LEU A 37 -12.99 -6.71 -7.04
C LEU A 37 -14.03 -7.30 -6.07
N GLY A 38 -14.72 -6.46 -5.29
CA GLY A 38 -15.74 -6.88 -4.32
C GLY A 38 -15.23 -7.15 -2.91
N GLY A 39 -13.98 -6.77 -2.60
CA GLY A 39 -13.41 -6.84 -1.26
C GLY A 39 -13.96 -5.79 -0.30
N ARG A 40 -13.82 -6.07 0.99
CA ARG A 40 -14.21 -5.18 2.10
C ARG A 40 -13.00 -4.36 2.54
N ILE A 41 -13.17 -3.04 2.54
CA ILE A 41 -12.12 -2.06 2.89
C ILE A 41 -12.59 -1.26 4.09
N GLY A 42 -11.67 -0.93 4.98
CA GLY A 42 -11.96 -0.05 6.11
C GLY A 42 -10.72 0.67 6.63
N ARG A 43 -10.95 1.55 7.60
CA ARG A 43 -9.87 2.16 8.37
C ARG A 43 -9.17 1.08 9.19
N ALA A 44 -7.85 1.06 9.21
CA ALA A 44 -7.10 0.17 10.08
C ALA A 44 -7.46 0.44 11.55
N SER A 45 -7.69 -0.63 12.31
CA SER A 45 -8.07 -0.53 13.73
C SER A 45 -6.96 0.11 14.57
N GLY A 46 -5.70 -0.11 14.19
CA GLY A 46 -4.50 0.49 14.78
C GLY A 46 -4.16 1.90 14.26
N GLY A 47 -5.05 2.53 13.48
CA GLY A 47 -4.84 3.88 12.95
C GLY A 47 -3.81 3.94 11.82
N TRP A 48 -3.03 5.02 11.78
CA TRP A 48 -2.03 5.26 10.72
C TRP A 48 -0.93 4.20 10.75
N ASP A 49 -0.62 3.60 9.60
CA ASP A 49 0.65 2.91 9.38
C ASP A 49 1.56 3.75 8.51
N ILE A 50 2.61 4.29 9.14
CA ILE A 50 3.58 5.18 8.51
C ILE A 50 4.98 4.76 8.94
N GLY A 51 5.84 4.47 7.98
CA GLY A 51 7.21 4.05 8.25
C GLY A 51 7.79 3.18 7.13
N ILE A 52 8.86 2.46 7.48
CA ILE A 52 9.35 1.34 6.69
C ILE A 52 8.88 0.08 7.41
N THR A 53 8.00 -0.68 6.77
CA THR A 53 7.38 -1.87 7.34
C THR A 53 8.02 -3.11 6.73
N LYS A 54 8.34 -4.08 7.58
CA LYS A 54 8.73 -5.42 7.14
C LYS A 54 7.47 -6.22 6.81
N VAL A 55 7.35 -6.65 5.57
CA VAL A 55 6.27 -7.53 5.10
C VAL A 55 6.80 -8.94 4.89
N HIS A 56 6.00 -9.92 5.25
CA HIS A 56 6.29 -11.34 5.17
C HIS A 56 5.58 -11.91 3.94
N LEU A 57 6.34 -12.59 3.08
CA LEU A 57 5.79 -13.24 1.89
C LEU A 57 5.26 -14.62 2.28
N PHE A 58 4.07 -14.98 1.82
CA PHE A 58 3.60 -16.36 1.94
C PHE A 58 4.44 -17.28 1.04
N PRO A 59 4.81 -18.49 1.48
CA PRO A 59 5.53 -19.43 0.64
C PRO A 59 4.79 -19.69 -0.67
N SER A 60 5.47 -19.47 -1.79
CA SER A 60 4.91 -19.70 -3.12
C SER A 60 6.00 -20.18 -4.08
N PRO A 61 5.72 -21.14 -4.98
CA PRO A 61 6.67 -21.59 -5.99
C PRO A 61 7.23 -20.44 -6.83
N ILE A 62 6.42 -19.39 -7.04
CA ILE A 62 6.84 -18.21 -7.80
C ILE A 62 7.93 -17.46 -7.06
N PHE A 63 7.77 -17.20 -5.77
CA PHE A 63 8.78 -16.52 -4.95
C PHE A 63 10.07 -17.33 -4.85
N THR A 64 9.96 -18.66 -4.73
CA THR A 64 11.12 -19.56 -4.78
C THR A 64 11.85 -19.45 -6.13
N SER A 65 11.13 -19.46 -7.26
CA SER A 65 11.71 -19.34 -8.60
C SER A 65 12.43 -17.99 -8.80
N LEU A 66 11.87 -16.94 -8.22
CA LEU A 66 12.44 -15.59 -8.24
C LEU A 66 13.55 -15.41 -7.20
N LYS A 67 13.83 -16.42 -6.36
CA LYS A 67 14.77 -16.32 -5.22
C LYS A 67 14.45 -15.10 -4.35
N MET A 68 13.18 -14.88 -4.06
CA MET A 68 12.76 -13.84 -3.14
C MET A 68 13.09 -14.28 -1.70
N PRO A 69 13.49 -13.34 -0.82
CA PRO A 69 13.57 -13.63 0.61
C PRO A 69 12.17 -13.84 1.21
N ASP A 70 12.11 -14.41 2.41
CA ASP A 70 10.84 -14.64 3.13
C ASP A 70 10.16 -13.34 3.59
N SER A 71 10.89 -12.22 3.57
CA SER A 71 10.37 -10.91 3.93
C SER A 71 11.08 -9.79 3.19
N LEU A 72 10.36 -8.70 2.95
CA LEU A 72 10.86 -7.47 2.33
C LEU A 72 10.45 -6.26 3.15
N SER A 73 11.28 -5.23 3.15
CA SER A 73 10.94 -3.93 3.75
C SER A 73 10.37 -3.01 2.68
N VAL A 74 9.28 -2.31 2.98
CA VAL A 74 8.61 -1.38 2.06
C VAL A 74 8.23 -0.09 2.79
N VAL A 75 8.19 1.03 2.07
CA VAL A 75 7.63 2.26 2.61
C VAL A 75 6.12 2.09 2.75
N THR A 76 5.59 2.36 3.92
CA THR A 76 4.17 2.25 4.24
C THR A 76 3.65 3.62 4.62
N PHE A 77 2.52 4.00 4.05
CA PHE A 77 1.88 5.29 4.30
C PHE A 77 0.37 5.18 4.02
N HIS A 78 -0.36 4.62 4.97
CA HIS A 78 -1.82 4.50 4.83
C HIS A 78 -2.54 4.49 6.18
N ARG A 79 -3.85 4.69 6.12
CA ARG A 79 -4.76 4.56 7.24
C ARG A 79 -5.94 3.62 6.93
N ASP A 80 -6.11 3.29 5.66
CA ASP A 80 -7.11 2.34 5.18
C ASP A 80 -6.41 1.07 4.74
N GLU A 81 -7.09 -0.06 4.90
CA GLU A 81 -6.57 -1.38 4.58
C GLU A 81 -7.68 -2.27 3.99
N VAL A 82 -7.27 -3.32 3.30
CA VAL A 82 -8.16 -4.38 2.84
C VAL A 82 -8.41 -5.32 4.02
N TRP A 83 -9.67 -5.42 4.46
CA TRP A 83 -10.07 -6.37 5.51
C TRP A 83 -10.35 -7.75 4.95
N GLU A 84 -11.04 -7.80 3.81
CA GLU A 84 -11.39 -9.06 3.14
C GLU A 84 -11.24 -8.89 1.65
N LEU A 85 -10.61 -9.88 1.03
CA LEU A 85 -10.53 -10.02 -0.42
C LEU A 85 -11.66 -10.95 -0.92
N PRO A 86 -12.08 -10.82 -2.19
CA PRO A 86 -12.99 -11.80 -2.79
C PRO A 86 -12.35 -13.19 -2.87
N VAL A 87 -13.16 -14.24 -2.92
CA VAL A 87 -12.72 -15.65 -2.89
C VAL A 87 -11.69 -16.03 -3.98
N ASN A 88 -11.68 -15.31 -5.10
CA ASN A 88 -10.77 -15.57 -6.22
C ASN A 88 -9.44 -14.81 -6.14
N ALA A 89 -9.24 -14.01 -5.08
CA ALA A 89 -7.97 -13.35 -4.82
C ALA A 89 -7.12 -14.16 -3.83
N GLU A 90 -5.81 -14.14 -4.05
CA GLU A 90 -4.82 -14.79 -3.22
C GLU A 90 -4.00 -13.74 -2.48
N VAL A 91 -3.92 -13.83 -1.16
CA VAL A 91 -3.01 -13.02 -0.35
C VAL A 91 -1.60 -13.56 -0.53
N LEU A 92 -0.67 -12.67 -0.85
CA LEU A 92 0.73 -13.01 -1.12
C LEU A 92 1.68 -12.50 -0.03
N ALA A 93 1.30 -11.46 0.71
CA ALA A 93 2.10 -10.94 1.81
C ALA A 93 1.23 -10.31 2.92
N TRP A 94 1.79 -10.27 4.13
CA TRP A 94 1.19 -9.71 5.33
C TRP A 94 2.26 -9.02 6.21
N SER A 95 1.85 -8.21 7.18
CA SER A 95 2.72 -7.64 8.21
C SER A 95 2.06 -7.78 9.59
N ASP A 96 2.80 -7.53 10.66
CA ASP A 96 2.25 -7.58 12.03
C ASP A 96 1.06 -6.63 12.24
N LYS A 97 0.95 -5.59 11.40
CA LYS A 97 -0.11 -4.59 11.48
C LYS A 97 -1.22 -4.79 10.44
N THR A 98 -0.89 -5.29 9.26
CA THR A 98 -1.83 -5.39 8.13
C THR A 98 -1.87 -6.81 7.58
N GLY A 99 -3.05 -7.43 7.59
CA GLY A 99 -3.22 -8.82 7.11
C GLY A 99 -3.08 -9.00 5.60
N VAL A 100 -3.31 -7.94 4.81
CA VAL A 100 -3.23 -7.95 3.35
C VAL A 100 -2.28 -6.84 2.88
N GLU A 101 -0.98 -7.15 2.83
CA GLU A 101 0.05 -6.25 2.32
C GLU A 101 0.24 -6.39 0.81
N MET A 102 -0.01 -7.59 0.28
CA MET A 102 0.04 -7.85 -1.15
C MET A 102 -0.96 -8.94 -1.51
N PHE A 103 -1.62 -8.79 -2.65
CA PHE A 103 -2.52 -9.82 -3.18
C PHE A 103 -2.46 -9.86 -4.71
N ARG A 104 -2.93 -10.96 -5.28
CA ARG A 104 -3.20 -11.08 -6.71
C ARG A 104 -4.60 -11.60 -7.00
N TYR A 105 -5.13 -11.27 -8.17
CA TYR A 105 -6.39 -11.80 -8.68
C TYR A 105 -6.13 -12.34 -10.09
N GLY A 106 -6.07 -13.67 -10.20
CA GLY A 106 -5.57 -14.34 -11.41
C GLY A 106 -4.11 -13.94 -11.72
N SER A 107 -3.77 -13.87 -13.01
CA SER A 107 -2.43 -13.55 -13.52
C SER A 107 -2.29 -12.10 -14.04
N HIS A 108 -3.33 -11.28 -13.89
CA HIS A 108 -3.40 -9.96 -14.53
C HIS A 108 -3.54 -8.81 -13.54
N ILE A 109 -3.81 -9.11 -12.27
CA ILE A 109 -4.04 -8.10 -11.25
C ILE A 109 -3.20 -8.42 -10.02
N MET A 110 -2.44 -7.43 -9.55
CA MET A 110 -1.71 -7.47 -8.29
C MET A 110 -1.84 -6.13 -7.59
N GLY A 111 -2.09 -6.16 -6.28
CA GLY A 111 -2.11 -4.99 -5.40
C GLY A 111 -1.02 -5.10 -4.35
N ILE A 112 -0.36 -3.98 -4.05
CA ILE A 112 0.65 -3.85 -2.98
C ILE A 112 0.24 -2.66 -2.13
N GLN A 113 -0.02 -2.88 -0.84
CA GLN A 113 -0.52 -1.87 0.08
C GLN A 113 0.54 -0.79 0.36
N GLY A 114 1.81 -1.21 0.51
CA GLY A 114 2.96 -0.32 0.58
C GLY A 114 3.36 0.32 -0.76
N HIS A 115 4.37 1.18 -0.70
CA HIS A 115 4.90 1.99 -1.80
C HIS A 115 6.33 1.57 -2.17
N PRO A 116 6.53 0.47 -2.92
CA PRO A 116 7.85 0.05 -3.39
C PRO A 116 8.55 1.10 -4.27
N GLU A 117 7.78 2.04 -4.83
CA GLU A 117 8.25 3.17 -5.63
C GLU A 117 8.83 4.31 -4.79
N TYR A 118 8.52 4.38 -3.48
CA TYR A 118 8.97 5.46 -2.61
C TYR A 118 10.37 5.22 -2.04
N THR A 119 11.04 6.33 -1.76
CA THR A 119 12.30 6.37 -1.01
C THR A 119 12.04 6.85 0.42
N LYS A 120 13.02 6.65 1.29
CA LYS A 120 12.98 7.18 2.66
C LYS A 120 12.80 8.71 2.69
N ASP A 121 13.43 9.43 1.78
CA ASP A 121 13.28 10.89 1.69
C ASP A 121 11.85 11.32 1.37
N ILE A 122 11.18 10.59 0.46
CA ILE A 122 9.76 10.83 0.15
C ILE A 122 8.90 10.58 1.40
N LEU A 123 9.16 9.48 2.12
CA LEU A 123 8.46 9.17 3.37
C LEU A 123 8.62 10.29 4.41
N LEU A 124 9.83 10.81 4.63
CA LEU A 124 10.08 11.89 5.58
C LEU A 124 9.32 13.16 5.21
N HIS A 125 9.34 13.55 3.92
CA HIS A 125 8.55 14.69 3.44
C HIS A 125 7.04 14.50 3.62
N LEU A 126 6.52 13.27 3.43
CA LEU A 126 5.11 12.97 3.65
C LEU A 126 4.73 13.07 5.13
N ILE A 127 5.58 12.58 6.04
CA ILE A 127 5.38 12.70 7.49
C ILE A 127 5.30 14.18 7.89
N ASP A 128 6.27 15.00 7.46
CA ASP A 128 6.28 16.44 7.76
C ASP A 128 5.04 17.14 7.21
N ARG A 129 4.60 16.76 6.00
CA ARG A 129 3.39 17.33 5.38
C ARG A 129 2.12 16.98 6.16
N LEU A 130 1.98 15.75 6.66
CA LEU A 130 0.83 15.37 7.47
C LEU A 130 0.82 16.09 8.82
N PHE A 131 1.98 16.18 9.46
CA PHE A 131 2.13 16.85 10.75
C PHE A 131 1.82 18.34 10.64
N ASN A 132 2.42 19.04 9.67
CA ASN A 132 2.19 20.48 9.44
C ASN A 132 0.75 20.82 9.02
N ARG A 133 -0.04 19.82 8.59
CA ARG A 133 -1.46 19.95 8.27
C ARG A 133 -2.37 19.47 9.39
N GLU A 134 -1.82 19.13 10.56
CA GLU A 134 -2.56 18.66 11.73
C GLU A 134 -3.39 17.39 11.45
N LEU A 135 -2.93 16.56 10.50
CA LEU A 135 -3.59 15.30 10.12
C LEU A 135 -3.09 14.10 10.95
N ILE A 136 -1.93 14.26 11.60
CA ILE A 136 -1.34 13.32 12.56
C ILE A 136 -0.82 14.08 13.76
N GLU A 137 -0.84 13.43 14.92
CA GLU A 137 -0.26 13.95 16.15
C GLU A 137 1.27 13.88 16.12
N GLU A 138 1.92 14.69 16.97
CA GLU A 138 3.38 14.69 17.11
C GLU A 138 3.94 13.31 17.47
N SER A 139 3.23 12.57 18.33
CA SER A 139 3.58 11.20 18.73
C SER A 139 3.69 10.26 17.54
N ILE A 140 2.70 10.30 16.63
CA ILE A 140 2.67 9.49 15.40
C ILE A 140 3.78 9.92 14.45
N ALA A 141 4.00 11.22 14.28
CA ALA A 141 5.07 11.74 13.41
C ALA A 141 6.46 11.33 13.93
N ALA A 142 6.69 11.41 15.24
CA ALA A 142 7.94 11.00 15.87
C ALA A 142 8.18 9.49 15.71
N GLU A 143 7.17 8.66 16.00
CA GLU A 143 7.26 7.20 15.84
C GLU A 143 7.57 6.83 14.38
N ALA A 144 6.89 7.46 13.42
CA ALA A 144 7.12 7.24 11.99
C ALA A 144 8.56 7.59 11.57
N LYS A 145 9.12 8.69 12.08
CA LYS A 145 10.52 9.09 11.83
C LYS A 145 11.50 8.09 12.45
N THR A 146 11.23 7.61 13.66
CA THR A 146 12.05 6.56 14.29
C THR A 146 12.04 5.28 13.47
N LYS A 147 10.87 4.83 13.00
CA LYS A 147 10.74 3.66 12.10
C LYS A 147 11.52 3.85 10.80
N ALA A 148 11.38 5.02 10.18
CA ALA A 148 12.09 5.35 8.94
C ALA A 148 13.61 5.38 9.12
N ALA A 149 14.13 5.77 10.29
CA ALA A 149 15.57 5.79 10.57
C ALA A 149 16.18 4.40 10.80
N GLY A 150 15.38 3.42 11.27
CA GLY A 150 15.88 2.11 11.68
C GLY A 150 16.08 1.08 10.57
N SER A 151 15.65 1.37 9.33
CA SER A 151 15.72 0.41 8.22
C SER A 151 15.73 1.12 6.85
N GLU A 152 15.96 0.35 5.78
CA GLU A 152 15.88 0.80 4.40
C GLU A 152 14.86 -0.06 3.63
N PRO A 153 14.12 0.50 2.66
CA PRO A 153 13.21 -0.28 1.83
C PRO A 153 13.98 -1.13 0.81
N ASP A 154 13.55 -2.38 0.61
CA ASP A 154 14.17 -3.36 -0.30
C ASP A 154 13.77 -3.09 -1.78
N ARG A 155 14.00 -1.87 -2.26
CA ARG A 155 13.46 -1.36 -3.55
C ARG A 155 13.84 -2.22 -4.75
N GLU A 156 15.07 -2.74 -4.81
CA GLU A 156 15.50 -3.58 -5.94
C GLU A 156 14.81 -4.94 -5.93
N ALA A 157 14.56 -5.53 -4.76
CA ALA A 157 13.82 -6.78 -4.65
C ALA A 157 12.34 -6.59 -5.04
N TRP A 158 11.73 -5.50 -4.59
CA TRP A 158 10.37 -5.12 -5.01
C TRP A 158 10.27 -4.86 -6.51
N LYS A 159 11.21 -4.11 -7.07
CA LYS A 159 11.28 -3.85 -8.52
C LYS A 159 11.38 -5.16 -9.31
N LYS A 160 12.21 -6.10 -8.84
CA LYS A 160 12.32 -7.44 -9.44
C LYS A 160 10.99 -8.19 -9.39
N LEU A 161 10.30 -8.21 -8.25
CA LEU A 161 8.99 -8.84 -8.09
C LEU A 161 7.95 -8.22 -9.02
N CYS A 162 7.79 -6.89 -9.00
CA CYS A 162 6.85 -6.17 -9.87
C CYS A 162 7.14 -6.41 -11.35
N THR A 163 8.42 -6.41 -11.74
CA THR A 163 8.82 -6.70 -13.13
C THR A 163 8.50 -8.15 -13.51
N ALA A 164 8.64 -9.11 -12.59
CA ALA A 164 8.28 -10.50 -12.86
C ALA A 164 6.78 -10.66 -13.10
N PHE A 165 5.95 -10.01 -12.28
CA PHE A 165 4.50 -9.97 -12.47
C PHE A 165 4.12 -9.37 -13.83
N LEU A 166 4.68 -8.20 -14.18
CA LEU A 166 4.41 -7.55 -15.48
C LEU A 166 4.85 -8.40 -16.70
N LYS A 167 5.77 -9.35 -16.51
CA LYS A 167 6.21 -10.30 -17.54
C LYS A 167 5.40 -11.60 -17.54
N GLY A 168 4.34 -11.71 -16.74
CA GLY A 168 3.52 -12.91 -16.62
C GLY A 168 4.22 -14.09 -15.95
N LYS A 169 5.23 -13.81 -15.11
CA LYS A 169 5.99 -14.83 -14.37
C LYS A 169 5.50 -15.00 -12.92
N LEU A 170 4.33 -14.43 -12.60
CA LEU A 170 3.70 -14.41 -11.28
C LEU A 170 2.17 -14.60 -11.41
#